data_AF-A0A6L4Z3N0-F1
#
_entry.id   AF-A0A6L4Z3N0-F1
#
_cell.length_a   1.000
_cell.length_b   1.000
_cell.length_c   1.000
_cell.angle_alpha   90.00
_cell.angle_beta   90.00
_cell.angle_gamma   90.00
#
_symmetry.space_group_name_H-M   'P 1'
#
loop_
_entity.id
_entity.type
_entity.pdbx_description
1 polymer ?
#
loop_
_entity_poly.entity_id
_entity_poly.type
_entity_poly.pdbx_seq_one_letter_code
_entity_poly.pdbx_strand_id
1 'polypeptide(L)'
;QKKVLDYIYTSAAGEPFSYEYFSVPWWKSEAWEYLFLWYGKNNYGYMPSKAITQTFYSVWEPDETIPIYKDNWYGVLNTGSNIIDIKQFGSLGVEKREWKQKI
;
A
#
# COMPACT_ATOMS: atom_id res chain seq x y z
N GLN A 1 10.21 3.78 -4.41
CA GLN A 1 9.86 2.41 -3.97
C GLN A 1 10.46 2.08 -2.60
N LYS A 2 11.79 1.93 -2.41
CA LYS A 2 12.36 1.59 -1.07
C LYS A 2 11.90 2.52 0.08
N LYS A 3 11.90 3.83 -0.13
CA LYS A 3 11.36 4.81 0.85
C LYS A 3 9.88 4.59 1.22
N VAL A 4 9.07 4.07 0.29
CA VAL A 4 7.68 3.69 0.58
C VAL A 4 7.66 2.50 1.52
N LEU A 5 8.47 1.46 1.27
CA LEU A 5 8.59 0.32 2.18
C LEU A 5 9.14 0.75 3.54
N ASP A 6 10.16 1.60 3.56
CA ASP A 6 10.73 2.11 4.82
C ASP A 6 9.66 2.78 5.67
N TYR A 7 8.82 3.61 5.04
CA TYR A 7 7.68 4.24 5.71
C TYR A 7 6.67 3.20 6.21
N ILE A 8 6.25 2.26 5.37
CA ILE A 8 5.26 1.23 5.73
C ILE A 8 5.73 0.45 6.97
N TYR A 9 6.95 -0.09 6.93
CA TYR A 9 7.47 -0.90 8.03
C TYR A 9 7.72 -0.08 9.30
N THR A 10 8.25 1.14 9.17
CA THR A 10 8.44 2.02 10.33
C THR A 10 7.09 2.40 10.97
N SER A 11 6.08 2.68 10.16
CA SER A 11 4.73 3.05 10.60
C SER A 11 3.95 1.86 11.17
N ALA A 12 4.23 0.64 10.69
CA ALA A 12 3.67 -0.60 11.23
C ALA A 12 4.32 -1.00 12.56
N ALA A 13 5.56 -0.58 12.82
CA ALA A 13 6.26 -0.82 14.08
C ALA A 13 6.27 -2.30 14.53
N GLY A 14 6.34 -3.24 13.57
CA GLY A 14 6.30 -4.69 13.82
C GLY A 14 4.91 -5.32 13.84
N GLU A 15 3.84 -4.53 13.81
CA GLU A 15 2.48 -5.04 13.75
C GLU A 15 2.14 -5.65 12.37
N PRO A 16 1.29 -6.69 12.31
CA PRO A 16 0.80 -7.24 11.06
C PRO A 16 0.02 -6.21 10.24
N PHE A 17 0.28 -6.17 8.92
CA PHE A 17 -0.45 -5.33 7.98
C PHE A 17 -0.63 -6.03 6.64
N SER A 18 -1.74 -5.77 5.94
CA SER A 18 -1.94 -6.07 4.52
C SER A 18 -1.66 -4.82 3.69
N TYR A 19 -1.64 -4.97 2.37
CA TYR A 19 -1.43 -3.84 1.47
C TYR A 19 -2.30 -3.94 0.23
N GLU A 20 -2.59 -2.78 -0.34
CA GLU A 20 -3.25 -2.59 -1.63
C GLU A 20 -2.34 -1.73 -2.50
N TYR A 21 -2.37 -1.91 -3.81
CA TYR A 21 -1.59 -1.05 -4.69
C TYR A 21 -2.31 -0.78 -6.01
N PHE A 22 -2.04 0.38 -6.57
CA PHE A 22 -2.48 0.78 -7.90
C PHE A 22 -1.26 1.06 -8.78
N SER A 23 -1.17 0.34 -9.89
CA SER A 23 -0.11 0.46 -10.90
C SER A 23 -0.74 0.43 -12.29
N VAL A 24 -0.15 1.16 -13.24
CA VAL A 24 -0.48 1.04 -14.66
C VAL A 24 0.73 0.49 -15.42
N PRO A 25 0.60 -0.66 -16.10
CA PRO A 25 -0.57 -1.54 -16.15
C PRO A 25 -0.81 -2.31 -14.83
N TRP A 26 -2.07 -2.69 -14.59
CA TRP A 26 -2.56 -3.25 -13.32
C TRP A 26 -1.96 -4.63 -12.94
N TRP A 27 -1.50 -5.39 -13.93
CA TRP A 27 -0.87 -6.71 -13.73
C TRP A 27 0.56 -6.68 -13.16
N LYS A 28 1.12 -5.50 -12.87
CA LYS A 28 2.47 -5.38 -12.28
C LYS A 28 2.49 -5.51 -10.74
N SER A 29 1.52 -6.21 -10.14
CA SER A 29 1.47 -6.51 -8.69
C SER A 29 2.76 -7.07 -8.15
N GLU A 30 3.32 -7.98 -8.93
CA GLU A 30 4.45 -8.81 -8.55
C GLU A 30 5.65 -7.95 -8.17
N ALA A 31 5.78 -6.74 -8.73
CA ALA A 31 6.85 -5.81 -8.38
C ALA A 31 6.82 -5.42 -6.89
N TRP A 32 5.65 -5.17 -6.31
CA TRP A 32 5.54 -4.83 -4.89
C TRP A 32 5.73 -6.05 -4.00
N GLU A 33 5.19 -7.21 -4.38
CA GLU A 33 5.41 -8.47 -3.65
C GLU A 33 6.90 -8.81 -3.57
N TYR A 34 7.63 -8.69 -4.69
CA TYR A 34 9.08 -8.89 -4.71
C TYR A 34 9.82 -7.86 -3.85
N LEU A 35 9.39 -6.61 -3.81
CA LEU A 35 9.99 -5.59 -2.94
C LEU A 35 9.77 -5.92 -1.46
N PHE A 36 8.57 -6.36 -1.08
CA PHE A 36 8.32 -6.82 0.29
C PHE A 36 9.18 -8.03 0.64
N LEU A 37 9.33 -8.98 -0.29
CA LEU A 37 10.15 -10.18 -0.08
C LEU A 37 11.64 -9.86 0.06
N TRP A 38 12.21 -9.08 -0.85
CA TRP A 38 13.67 -8.90 -0.92
C TRP A 38 14.18 -7.72 -0.13
N TYR A 39 13.38 -6.66 0.02
CA TYR A 39 13.77 -5.48 0.77
C TYR A 39 13.08 -5.46 2.13
N GLY A 40 11.76 -5.60 2.16
CA GLY A 40 10.98 -5.57 3.41
C GLY A 40 11.44 -6.63 4.41
N LYS A 41 11.31 -7.91 4.05
CA LYS A 41 11.69 -9.04 4.90
C LYS A 41 13.16 -9.00 5.33
N ASN A 42 14.07 -8.63 4.43
CA ASN A 42 15.51 -8.60 4.73
C ASN A 42 15.92 -7.45 5.66
N ASN A 43 15.25 -6.30 5.62
CA ASN A 43 15.59 -5.15 6.48
C ASN A 43 14.74 -5.08 7.76
N TYR A 44 13.51 -5.60 7.73
CA TYR A 44 12.54 -5.47 8.83
C TYR A 44 12.10 -6.80 9.44
N GLY A 45 12.44 -7.93 8.83
CA GLY A 45 12.28 -9.26 9.43
C GLY A 45 10.94 -9.95 9.19
N TYR A 46 9.97 -9.31 8.51
CA TYR A 46 8.65 -9.91 8.27
C TYR A 46 8.01 -9.49 6.93
N MET A 47 7.06 -10.31 6.47
CA MET A 47 6.25 -10.05 5.28
C MET A 47 4.91 -9.41 5.66
N PRO A 48 4.26 -8.66 4.75
CA PRO A 48 2.86 -8.31 4.91
C PRO A 48 2.00 -9.57 5.09
N SER A 49 0.89 -9.42 5.80
CA SER A 49 -0.12 -10.46 5.95
C SER A 49 -0.77 -10.77 4.61
N LYS A 50 -0.97 -12.07 4.34
CA LYS A 50 -1.78 -12.54 3.21
C LYS A 50 -3.28 -12.39 3.47
N ALA A 51 -3.69 -12.39 4.74
CA ALA A 51 -5.05 -12.08 5.14
C ALA A 51 -5.23 -10.57 5.28
N ILE A 52 -6.44 -10.08 5.03
CA ILE A 52 -6.80 -8.68 5.28
C ILE A 52 -6.63 -8.39 6.77
N THR A 53 -5.99 -7.28 7.11
CA THR A 53 -5.82 -6.80 8.49
C THR A 53 -6.58 -5.49 8.69
N GLN A 54 -6.85 -5.15 9.96
CA GLN A 54 -7.51 -3.90 10.33
C GLN A 54 -6.79 -2.66 9.75
N THR A 55 -5.47 -2.59 9.93
CA THR A 55 -4.61 -1.57 9.34
C THR A 55 -3.99 -2.11 8.06
N PHE A 56 -4.04 -1.34 6.98
CA PHE A 56 -3.40 -1.68 5.71
C PHE A 56 -2.76 -0.45 5.08
N TYR A 57 -1.91 -0.67 4.09
CA TYR A 57 -1.26 0.41 3.34
C TYR A 57 -1.68 0.37 1.88
N SER A 58 -2.18 1.49 1.35
CA SER A 58 -2.42 1.64 -0.08
C SER A 58 -1.25 2.38 -0.72
N VAL A 59 -0.73 1.85 -1.83
CA VAL A 59 0.35 2.48 -2.60
C VAL A 59 -0.16 2.83 -3.99
N TRP A 60 0.12 4.02 -4.49
CA TRP A 60 -0.29 4.42 -5.83
C TRP A 60 0.86 5.02 -6.61
N GLU A 61 0.90 4.66 -7.89
CA GLU A 61 1.78 5.23 -8.89
C GLU A 61 1.01 6.29 -9.72
N PRO A 62 1.67 7.25 -10.37
CA PRO A 62 0.99 8.15 -11.29
C PRO A 62 0.43 7.35 -12.47
N ASP A 63 -0.78 7.69 -12.89
CA ASP A 63 -1.37 7.21 -14.15
C ASP A 63 -1.24 8.34 -15.18
N GLU A 64 -0.36 8.17 -16.16
CA GLU A 64 -0.17 9.13 -17.26
C GLU A 64 -1.15 8.87 -18.44
N THR A 65 -2.07 7.90 -18.29
CA THR A 65 -2.93 7.42 -19.38
C THR A 65 -4.40 7.80 -19.18
N ILE A 66 -5.10 7.16 -18.23
CA ILE A 66 -6.55 7.29 -18.06
C ILE A 66 -6.91 7.37 -16.57
N PRO A 67 -7.00 8.58 -15.99
CA PRO A 67 -7.18 8.80 -14.55
C PRO A 67 -8.37 8.07 -13.89
N ILE A 68 -9.43 7.76 -14.66
CA ILE A 68 -10.66 7.15 -14.14
C ILE A 68 -10.42 5.81 -13.41
N TYR A 69 -9.40 5.04 -13.78
CA TYR A 69 -9.11 3.78 -13.11
C TYR A 69 -8.60 3.99 -11.69
N LYS A 70 -7.73 5.00 -11.52
CA LYS A 70 -7.24 5.41 -10.21
C LYS A 70 -8.38 5.97 -9.36
N ASP A 71 -9.24 6.79 -9.95
CA ASP A 71 -10.39 7.38 -9.25
C ASP A 71 -11.39 6.32 -8.78
N ASN A 72 -11.68 5.31 -9.62
CA ASN A 72 -12.54 4.19 -9.27
C ASN A 72 -11.95 3.34 -8.14
N TRP A 73 -10.66 3.00 -8.23
CA TRP A 73 -9.95 2.27 -7.17
C TRP A 73 -9.99 3.04 -5.85
N TYR A 74 -9.74 4.36 -5.90
CA TYR A 74 -9.89 5.22 -4.74
C TYR A 74 -11.31 5.27 -4.19
N GLY A 75 -12.32 5.30 -5.06
CA GLY A 75 -13.73 5.28 -4.66
C GLY A 75 -14.06 4.06 -3.79
N VAL A 76 -13.58 2.88 -4.18
CA VAL A 76 -13.74 1.65 -3.39
C VAL A 76 -13.05 1.77 -2.03
N LEU A 77 -11.77 2.18 -2.01
CA LEU A 77 -11.02 2.31 -0.76
C LEU A 77 -11.63 3.36 0.19
N ASN A 78 -12.00 4.52 -0.32
CA ASN A 78 -12.59 5.62 0.47
C ASN A 78 -13.98 5.27 1.02
N THR A 79 -14.72 4.39 0.32
CA THR A 79 -15.99 3.87 0.82
C THR A 79 -15.76 2.96 2.02
N GLY A 80 -14.83 2.02 1.95
CA GLY A 80 -14.62 0.99 2.99
C GLY A 80 -13.66 1.38 4.12
N SER A 81 -12.79 2.38 3.94
CA SER A 81 -11.69 2.68 4.87
C SER A 81 -11.51 4.18 5.12
N ASN A 82 -10.81 4.50 6.20
CA ASN A 82 -10.36 5.85 6.52
C ASN A 82 -8.85 5.97 6.28
N ILE A 83 -8.42 7.13 5.79
CA ILE A 83 -6.99 7.47 5.71
C ILE A 83 -6.54 7.97 7.08
N ILE A 84 -5.44 7.42 7.57
CA ILE A 84 -4.82 7.78 8.86
C ILE A 84 -3.60 8.67 8.65
N ASP A 85 -2.78 8.37 7.63
CA ASP A 85 -1.61 9.18 7.26
C ASP A 85 -1.31 9.00 5.76
N ILE A 86 -0.67 10.01 5.16
CA ILE A 86 -0.26 10.02 3.76
C ILE A 86 1.19 10.48 3.68
N LYS A 87 1.99 9.80 2.84
CA LYS A 87 3.33 10.24 2.43
C LYS A 87 3.48 10.16 0.92
N GLN A 88 4.31 11.05 0.39
CA GLN A 88 4.68 11.07 -1.02
C GLN A 88 6.19 11.06 -1.16
N PHE A 89 6.69 10.19 -2.04
CA PHE A 89 8.11 10.01 -2.33
C PHE A 89 8.34 10.10 -3.83
N GLY A 90 8.58 11.33 -4.32
CA GLY A 90 8.60 11.60 -5.76
C GLY A 90 7.21 11.50 -6.35
N SER A 91 7.04 10.65 -7.36
CA SER A 91 5.73 10.40 -7.99
C SER A 91 4.88 9.36 -7.26
N LEU A 92 5.46 8.60 -6.32
CA LEU A 92 4.77 7.54 -5.59
C LEU A 92 4.12 8.09 -4.33
N GLY A 93 2.86 7.74 -4.10
CA GLY A 93 2.19 7.98 -2.83
C GLY A 93 1.89 6.69 -2.08
N VAL A 94 1.85 6.81 -0.76
CA VAL A 94 1.48 5.73 0.16
C VAL A 94 0.61 6.29 1.27
N GLU A 95 -0.42 5.54 1.64
CA GLU A 95 -1.37 5.93 2.67
C GLU A 95 -1.46 4.81 3.69
N LYS A 96 -1.40 5.15 4.98
CA LYS A 96 -1.83 4.27 6.06
C LYS A 96 -3.34 4.38 6.18
N ARG A 97 -4.02 3.25 6.17
CA ARG A 97 -5.49 3.19 6.17
C ARG A 97 -5.99 2.17 7.17
N GLU A 98 -7.22 2.38 7.63
CA GLU A 98 -7.93 1.44 8.48
C GLU A 98 -9.34 1.18 7.96
N TRP A 99 -9.76 -0.08 7.94
CA TRP A 99 -11.12 -0.45 7.53
C TRP A 99 -12.14 0.08 8.54
N LYS A 100 -13.25 0.64 8.03
CA LYS A 100 -14.34 1.16 8.89
C LYS A 100 -15.01 0.06 9.67
N GLN A 101 -15.12 -1.12 9.07
CA GLN A 101 -15.58 -2.33 9.75
C GLN A 101 -14.39 -2.99 10.44
N LYS A 102 -14.63 -3.49 11.65
CA LYS A 102 -13.60 -4.23 12.39
C LYS A 102 -13.40 -5.59 11.73
N ILE A 103 -12.14 -5.89 11.38
CA ILE A 103 -11.72 -7.16 10.79
C ILE A 103 -11.19 -8.10 11.88
#